data_AF-A0A2S0XR06-F1
#
_entry.id   AF-A0A2S0XR06-F1
#
_cell.length_a   1.000
_cell.length_b   1.000
_cell.length_c   1.000
_cell.angle_alpha   90.00
_cell.angle_beta   90.00
_cell.angle_gamma   90.00
#
_symmetry.space_group_name_H-M   'P 1'
#
loop_
_entity.id
_entity.type
_entity.pdbx_description
1 polymer ?
#
loop_
_entity_poly.entity_id
_entity_poly.type
_entity_poly.pdbx_seq_one_letter_code
_entity_poly.pdbx_strand_id
1 'polypeptide(L)'
;MAGVKVHVEGLKELEQALQQLPKANAKAVLRRTLKEAGEPVAKTARSLAPAHLGYLREGIDVSIRLSSRQAKLHKKQSPVEMFIGPKPDPAAHLQEFGTGPGHQAQPFMRPAWDQHKNEVLDIIANRTWLEIEKTAARLAKKAAKGK
;
A
#
# COMPACT_ATOMS: atom_id res chain seq x y z
N MET A 1 -8.50 2.62 20.56
CA MET A 1 -8.10 3.75 19.69
C MET A 1 -9.34 4.32 19.06
N ALA A 2 -9.59 5.62 19.18
CA ALA A 2 -10.72 6.26 18.52
C ALA A 2 -10.55 6.14 17.00
N GLY A 3 -11.57 5.64 16.30
CA GLY A 3 -11.55 5.53 14.84
C GLY A 3 -11.55 6.94 14.23
N VAL A 4 -10.48 7.29 13.53
CA VAL A 4 -10.44 8.53 12.74
C VAL A 4 -11.37 8.33 11.54
N LYS A 5 -12.44 9.12 11.47
CA LYS A 5 -13.32 9.17 10.28
C LYS A 5 -12.74 10.20 9.32
N VAL A 6 -12.36 9.77 8.12
CA VAL A 6 -11.93 10.65 7.02
C VAL A 6 -13.04 10.68 5.98
N HIS A 7 -13.41 11.87 5.51
CA HIS A 7 -14.36 12.05 4.41
C HIS A 7 -13.59 12.13 3.09
N VAL A 8 -14.00 11.32 2.11
CA VAL A 8 -13.40 11.30 0.78
C VAL A 8 -14.54 11.32 -0.24
N GLU A 9 -14.54 12.32 -1.12
CA GLU A 9 -15.53 12.48 -2.18
C GLU A 9 -15.11 11.67 -3.43
N GLY A 10 -16.09 11.27 -4.27
CA GLY A 10 -15.79 10.61 -5.56
C GLY A 10 -15.56 9.10 -5.51
N LEU A 11 -15.56 8.47 -4.33
CA LEU A 11 -15.30 7.03 -4.18
C LEU A 11 -16.38 6.15 -4.82
N LYS A 12 -17.65 6.61 -4.84
CA LYS A 12 -18.76 5.87 -5.43
C LYS A 12 -18.64 5.83 -6.95
N GLU A 13 -18.31 6.96 -7.55
CA GLU A 13 -18.08 7.12 -8.98
C GLU A 13 -16.86 6.29 -9.42
N LEU A 14 -15.80 6.26 -8.61
CA LEU A 14 -14.63 5.41 -8.81
C LEU A 14 -15.01 3.92 -8.82
N GLU A 15 -15.83 3.48 -7.87
CA GLU A 15 -16.28 2.09 -7.80
C GLU A 15 -17.09 1.72 -9.05
N GLN A 16 -18.03 2.56 -9.46
CA GLN A 16 -18.81 2.36 -10.68
C GLN A 16 -17.92 2.27 -11.93
N ALA A 17 -16.95 3.17 -12.06
CA ALA A 17 -16.02 3.16 -13.19
C ALA A 17 -15.10 1.92 -13.19
N LEU A 18 -14.68 1.44 -12.03
CA LEU A 18 -13.94 0.17 -11.91
C LEU A 18 -14.79 -1.04 -12.33
N GLN A 19 -16.09 -1.03 -12.04
CA GLN A 19 -17.01 -2.11 -12.43
C GLN A 19 -17.22 -2.20 -13.95
N GLN A 20 -17.03 -1.10 -14.69
CA GLN A 20 -17.10 -1.09 -16.17
C GLN A 20 -15.87 -1.74 -16.83
N LEU A 21 -14.77 -1.93 -16.08
CA LEU A 21 -13.58 -2.59 -16.60
C LEU A 21 -13.67 -4.11 -16.45
N PRO A 22 -13.02 -4.89 -17.34
CA PRO A 22 -12.81 -6.32 -17.10
C PRO A 22 -12.14 -6.54 -15.74
N LYS A 23 -12.57 -7.56 -14.98
CA LYS A 23 -12.10 -7.81 -13.59
C LYS A 23 -10.58 -7.82 -13.44
N ALA A 24 -9.87 -8.40 -14.42
CA ALA A 24 -8.41 -8.45 -14.42
C ALA A 24 -7.78 -7.05 -14.52
N ASN A 25 -8.36 -6.17 -15.34
CA ASN A 25 -7.92 -4.80 -15.53
C ASN A 25 -8.20 -3.94 -14.29
N ALA A 26 -9.41 -4.05 -13.71
CA ALA A 26 -9.75 -3.36 -12.46
C ALA A 26 -8.76 -3.75 -11.34
N LYS A 27 -8.46 -5.05 -11.20
CA LYS A 27 -7.47 -5.54 -10.23
C LYS A 27 -6.07 -4.97 -10.48
N ALA A 28 -5.65 -4.87 -11.74
CA ALA A 28 -4.35 -4.32 -12.11
C ALA A 28 -4.26 -2.82 -11.81
N VAL A 29 -5.32 -2.06 -12.08
CA VAL A 29 -5.45 -0.64 -11.73
C VAL A 29 -5.27 -0.46 -10.21
N LEU A 30 -6.10 -1.15 -9.41
CA LEU A 30 -6.03 -1.06 -7.95
C LEU A 30 -4.63 -1.40 -7.40
N ARG A 31 -3.98 -2.44 -7.93
CA ARG A 31 -2.62 -2.81 -7.50
C ARG A 31 -1.58 -1.73 -7.80
N ARG A 32 -1.67 -1.07 -8.96
CA ARG A 32 -0.74 0.01 -9.32
C ARG A 32 -0.94 1.22 -8.42
N THR A 33 -2.18 1.64 -8.26
CA THR A 33 -2.53 2.77 -7.40
C THR A 33 -2.09 2.53 -5.96
N LEU A 34 -2.43 1.39 -5.37
CA LEU A 34 -2.05 1.07 -4.00
C LEU A 34 -0.53 0.97 -3.82
N LYS A 35 0.19 0.48 -4.83
CA LYS A 35 1.65 0.44 -4.78
C LYS A 35 2.25 1.85 -4.77
N GLU A 36 1.77 2.71 -5.65
CA GLU A 36 2.20 4.11 -5.75
C GLU A 36 1.88 4.88 -4.47
N ALA A 37 0.67 4.68 -3.91
CA ALA A 37 0.24 5.30 -2.66
C ALA A 37 1.07 4.85 -1.46
N GLY A 38 1.56 3.60 -1.46
CA GLY A 38 2.40 3.09 -0.36
C GLY A 38 3.86 3.56 -0.39
N GLU A 39 4.33 4.09 -1.51
CA GLU A 39 5.76 4.43 -1.68
C GLU A 39 6.23 5.58 -0.80
N PRO A 40 5.46 6.68 -0.57
CA PRO A 40 5.83 7.72 0.38
C PRO A 40 6.04 7.17 1.80
N VAL A 41 5.11 6.31 2.27
CA VAL A 41 5.22 5.64 3.58
C VAL A 41 6.49 4.79 3.63
N ALA A 42 6.72 3.95 2.62
CA ALA A 42 7.91 3.10 2.58
C ALA A 42 9.20 3.91 2.56
N LYS A 43 9.26 4.99 1.77
CA LYS A 43 10.43 5.89 1.68
C LYS A 43 10.74 6.53 3.02
N THR A 44 9.74 7.03 3.72
CA THR A 44 9.92 7.63 5.06
C THR A 44 10.29 6.57 6.08
N ALA A 45 9.64 5.40 6.07
CA ALA A 45 10.01 4.28 6.94
C ALA A 45 11.47 3.84 6.73
N ARG A 46 11.95 3.79 5.49
CA ARG A 46 13.38 3.53 5.17
C ARG A 46 14.33 4.58 5.76
N SER A 47 13.89 5.85 5.83
CA SER A 47 14.71 6.94 6.38
C SER A 47 14.76 6.93 7.90
N LEU A 48 13.68 6.45 8.55
CA LEU A 48 13.57 6.37 10.01
C LEU A 48 14.17 5.07 10.57
N ALA A 49 14.26 4.02 9.74
CA ALA A 49 14.81 2.74 10.16
C ALA A 49 16.30 2.86 10.53
N PRO A 50 16.73 2.28 11.66
CA PRO A 50 18.12 2.35 12.11
C PRO A 50 19.09 1.69 11.11
N ALA A 51 20.20 2.37 10.88
CA ALA A 51 21.23 1.97 9.92
C ALA A 51 22.38 1.20 10.58
N HIS A 52 22.09 0.14 11.35
CA HIS A 52 23.16 -0.70 11.92
C HIS A 52 23.94 -1.45 10.83
N LEU A 53 23.23 -2.26 10.02
CA LEU A 53 23.79 -3.00 8.89
C LEU A 53 23.00 -2.77 7.59
N GLY A 54 22.03 -1.85 7.60
CA GLY A 54 21.19 -1.53 6.44
C GLY A 54 20.07 -2.53 6.13
N TYR A 55 20.13 -3.77 6.61
CA TYR A 55 19.16 -4.82 6.27
C TYR A 55 17.70 -4.45 6.53
N LEU A 56 17.40 -3.79 7.66
CA LEU A 56 16.04 -3.38 7.98
C LEU A 56 15.55 -2.32 6.98
N ARG A 57 16.39 -1.33 6.68
CA ARG A 57 16.10 -0.28 5.70
C ARG A 57 15.90 -0.86 4.30
N GLU A 58 16.77 -1.73 3.85
CA GLU A 58 16.68 -2.38 2.52
C GLU A 58 15.51 -3.38 2.44
N GLY A 59 15.07 -3.88 3.60
CA GLY A 59 13.94 -4.80 3.71
C GLY A 59 12.58 -4.15 3.55
N ILE A 60 12.45 -2.82 3.71
CA ILE A 60 11.14 -2.14 3.64
C ILE A 60 10.68 -2.00 2.19
N ASP A 61 9.54 -2.61 1.87
CA ASP A 61 8.98 -2.64 0.52
C ASP A 61 7.46 -2.47 0.53
N VAL A 62 6.89 -2.18 -0.64
CA VAL A 62 5.47 -2.11 -0.93
C VAL A 62 5.10 -3.27 -1.84
N SER A 63 4.44 -4.29 -1.28
CA SER A 63 4.19 -5.53 -2.01
C SER A 63 2.85 -6.19 -1.67
N ILE A 64 2.36 -7.00 -2.60
CA ILE A 64 1.20 -7.89 -2.37
C ILE A 64 1.60 -9.20 -1.67
N ARG A 65 2.89 -9.40 -1.41
CA ARG A 65 3.43 -10.68 -0.95
C ARG A 65 3.50 -10.69 0.56
N LEU A 66 3.19 -11.85 1.12
CA LEU A 66 3.36 -12.18 2.52
C LEU A 66 4.21 -13.44 2.60
N SER A 67 4.98 -13.61 3.67
CA SER A 67 5.57 -14.92 4.00
C SER A 67 4.48 -15.94 4.29
N SER A 68 4.80 -17.23 4.24
CA SER A 68 3.87 -18.31 4.59
C SER A 68 3.25 -18.13 5.97
N ARG A 69 4.03 -17.65 6.95
CA ARG A 69 3.54 -17.35 8.31
C ARG A 69 2.60 -16.16 8.32
N GLN A 70 2.98 -15.05 7.69
CA GLN A 70 2.13 -13.86 7.59
C GLN A 70 0.82 -14.16 6.87
N ALA A 71 0.87 -14.92 5.76
CA ALA A 71 -0.31 -15.34 5.00
C ALA A 71 -1.25 -16.22 5.82
N LYS A 72 -0.72 -17.12 6.66
CA LYS A 72 -1.52 -17.95 7.57
C LYS A 72 -2.24 -17.14 8.66
N LEU A 73 -1.62 -16.05 9.12
CA LEU A 73 -2.19 -15.16 10.14
C LEU A 73 -3.12 -14.08 9.57
N HIS A 74 -2.96 -13.78 8.28
CA HIS A 74 -3.70 -12.71 7.61
C HIS A 74 -5.15 -13.10 7.34
N LYS A 75 -6.08 -12.22 7.71
CA LYS A 75 -7.50 -12.33 7.37
C LYS A 75 -7.83 -11.33 6.27
N LYS A 76 -7.95 -11.84 5.05
CA LYS A 76 -8.28 -11.03 3.86
C LYS A 76 -9.58 -10.24 4.06
N GLN A 77 -9.52 -8.93 3.90
CA GLN A 77 -10.62 -7.97 4.00
C GLN A 77 -11.08 -7.46 2.63
N SER A 78 -10.17 -7.43 1.64
CA SER A 78 -10.46 -6.88 0.31
C SER A 78 -9.98 -7.80 -0.83
N PRO A 79 -10.60 -7.79 -2.01
CA PRO A 79 -10.10 -8.50 -3.19
C PRO A 79 -8.66 -8.11 -3.57
N VAL A 80 -8.26 -6.87 -3.27
CA VAL A 80 -6.92 -6.33 -3.51
C VAL A 80 -6.42 -5.65 -2.25
N GLU A 81 -5.25 -6.09 -1.79
CA GLU A 81 -4.56 -5.54 -0.63
C GLU A 81 -3.09 -5.33 -1.00
N MET A 82 -2.51 -4.27 -0.44
CA MET A 82 -1.11 -3.94 -0.57
C MET A 82 -0.53 -3.80 0.83
N PHE A 83 0.63 -4.40 1.06
CA PHE A 83 1.33 -4.38 2.33
C PHE A 83 2.54 -3.47 2.22
N ILE A 84 2.75 -2.66 3.25
CA ILE A 84 3.90 -1.77 3.38
C ILE A 84 4.64 -2.19 4.63
N GLY A 85 5.92 -2.50 4.50
CA GLY A 85 6.73 -2.84 5.65
C GLY A 85 7.96 -3.67 5.31
N PRO A 86 8.71 -4.07 6.34
CA PRO A 86 9.89 -4.90 6.18
C PRO A 86 9.49 -6.28 5.63
N LYS A 87 10.40 -6.85 4.83
CA LYS A 87 10.44 -8.28 4.50
C LYS A 87 10.38 -9.11 5.80
N PRO A 88 10.09 -10.42 5.71
CA PRO A 88 9.94 -11.28 6.89
C PRO A 88 11.20 -11.27 7.77
N ASP A 89 11.20 -10.38 8.76
CA ASP A 89 12.28 -10.13 9.70
C ASP A 89 11.69 -10.09 11.12
N PRO A 90 11.97 -11.12 11.95
CA PRO A 90 11.50 -11.16 13.32
C PRO A 90 11.95 -9.97 14.17
N ALA A 91 13.12 -9.39 13.89
CA ALA A 91 13.68 -8.29 14.65
C ALA A 91 12.98 -6.96 14.35
N ALA A 92 12.35 -6.83 13.18
CA ALA A 92 11.74 -5.56 12.77
C ALA A 92 10.61 -5.09 13.71
N HIS A 93 9.78 -6.01 14.20
CA HIS A 93 8.73 -5.66 15.16
C HIS A 93 9.33 -5.31 16.53
N LEU A 94 10.40 -5.99 16.93
CA LEU A 94 11.10 -5.71 18.20
C LEU A 94 11.71 -4.30 18.15
N GLN A 95 12.26 -3.91 16.99
CA GLN A 95 12.76 -2.56 16.78
C GLN A 95 11.64 -1.51 16.84
N GLU A 96 10.50 -1.76 16.19
CA GLU A 96 9.36 -0.83 16.13
C GLU A 96 8.70 -0.57 17.50
N PHE A 97 8.62 -1.59 18.35
CA PHE A 97 7.87 -1.55 19.62
C PHE A 97 8.73 -1.60 20.88
N GLY A 98 10.01 -1.99 20.77
CA GLY A 98 10.85 -2.32 21.91
C GLY A 98 10.47 -3.66 22.55
N THR A 99 11.36 -4.18 23.41
CA THR A 99 11.15 -5.48 24.11
C THR A 99 11.22 -5.37 25.63
N GLY A 100 11.54 -4.18 26.17
CA GLY A 100 11.58 -3.94 27.61
C GLY A 100 12.78 -3.07 28.03
N PRO A 101 13.10 -3.05 29.34
CA PRO A 101 14.27 -2.33 29.85
C PRO A 101 15.54 -2.80 29.14
N GLY A 102 16.28 -1.86 28.51
CA GLY A 102 17.51 -2.15 27.77
C GLY A 102 17.35 -2.23 26.25
N HIS A 103 16.12 -2.33 25.71
CA HIS A 103 15.85 -2.21 24.28
C HIS A 103 14.63 -1.31 24.05
N GLN A 104 14.91 -0.02 23.94
CA GLN A 104 13.88 1.00 23.71
C GLN A 104 13.33 0.90 22.28
N ALA A 105 12.05 1.28 22.11
CA ALA A 105 11.42 1.34 20.80
C ALA A 105 12.11 2.39 19.91
N GLN A 106 12.41 2.01 18.67
CA GLN A 106 12.81 2.93 17.61
C GLN A 106 11.79 2.82 16.47
N PRO A 107 10.63 3.49 16.61
CA PRO A 107 9.55 3.37 15.66
C PRO A 107 9.94 4.01 14.32
N PHE A 108 9.63 3.30 13.23
CA PHE A 108 9.91 3.73 11.86
C PHE A 108 8.69 3.57 10.96
N MET A 109 7.84 2.57 11.20
CA MET A 109 6.61 2.35 10.43
C MET A 109 5.46 3.24 10.88
N ARG A 110 5.17 3.30 12.19
CA ARG A 110 4.08 4.13 12.72
C ARG A 110 4.26 5.61 12.42
N PRO A 111 5.42 6.25 12.69
CA PRO A 111 5.62 7.65 12.32
C PRO A 111 5.52 7.90 10.81
N ALA A 112 6.03 6.98 9.98
CA ALA A 112 5.89 7.09 8.54
C ALA A 112 4.42 6.99 8.09
N TRP A 113 3.63 6.10 8.70
CA TRP A 113 2.19 6.02 8.43
C TRP A 113 1.47 7.30 8.86
N ASP A 114 1.72 7.78 10.07
CA ASP A 114 1.05 8.97 10.59
C ASP A 114 1.34 10.22 9.78
N GLN A 115 2.56 10.33 9.25
CA GLN A 115 2.97 11.42 8.38
C GLN A 115 2.26 11.39 7.02
N HIS A 116 2.05 10.20 6.44
CA HIS A 116 1.62 10.07 5.04
C HIS A 116 0.18 9.56 4.87
N LYS A 117 -0.55 9.18 5.92
CA LYS A 117 -1.89 8.57 5.81
C LYS A 117 -2.89 9.39 4.98
N ASN A 118 -2.83 10.72 5.04
CA ASN A 118 -3.71 11.57 4.23
C ASN A 118 -3.25 11.60 2.77
N GLU A 119 -1.95 11.74 2.53
CA GLU A 119 -1.36 11.68 1.18
C GLU A 119 -1.64 10.33 0.50
N VAL A 120 -1.60 9.22 1.25
CA VAL A 120 -1.98 7.89 0.76
C VAL A 120 -3.42 7.89 0.23
N LEU A 121 -4.36 8.47 0.97
CA LEU A 121 -5.76 8.55 0.57
C LEU A 121 -5.93 9.43 -0.68
N ASP A 122 -5.26 10.57 -0.72
CA ASP A 122 -5.30 11.49 -1.85
C ASP A 122 -4.72 10.85 -3.12
N ILE A 123 -3.59 10.14 -3.00
CA ILE A 123 -3.02 9.38 -4.12
C ILE A 123 -4.01 8.31 -4.56
N ILE A 124 -4.63 7.57 -3.64
CA ILE A 124 -5.61 6.54 -4.02
C ILE A 124 -6.79 7.16 -4.79
N ALA A 125 -7.37 8.25 -4.30
CA ALA A 125 -8.50 8.91 -4.96
C ALA A 125 -8.12 9.43 -6.36
N ASN A 126 -7.04 10.19 -6.47
CA ASN A 126 -6.65 10.84 -7.72
C ASN A 126 -6.04 9.86 -8.73
N ARG A 127 -5.16 8.97 -8.27
CA ARG A 127 -4.43 8.06 -9.15
C ARG A 127 -5.31 6.96 -9.72
N THR A 128 -6.31 6.52 -8.97
CA THR A 128 -7.24 5.49 -9.45
C THR A 128 -8.02 6.00 -10.67
N TRP A 129 -8.48 7.25 -10.65
CA TRP A 129 -9.14 7.85 -11.82
C TRP A 129 -8.24 7.82 -13.06
N LEU A 130 -7.02 8.33 -12.93
CA LEU A 130 -6.06 8.37 -14.03
C LEU A 130 -5.74 6.97 -14.60
N GLU A 131 -5.60 5.96 -13.74
CA GLU A 131 -5.33 4.58 -14.18
C GLU A 131 -6.56 3.92 -14.82
N ILE A 132 -7.78 4.25 -14.37
CA ILE A 132 -9.02 3.81 -15.02
C ILE A 132 -9.08 4.35 -16.45
N GLU A 133 -8.94 5.68 -16.62
CA GLU A 133 -9.00 6.34 -17.93
C GLU A 133 -7.96 5.77 -18.90
N LYS A 134 -6.70 5.66 -18.45
CA LYS A 134 -5.61 5.05 -19.23
C LYS A 134 -5.96 3.62 -19.63
N THR A 135 -6.58 2.85 -18.75
CA THR A 135 -6.92 1.45 -19.02
C THR A 135 -8.09 1.33 -19.98
N ALA A 136 -9.13 2.14 -19.82
CA ALA A 136 -10.27 2.23 -20.73
C ALA A 136 -9.82 2.64 -22.15
N ALA A 137 -8.97 3.66 -22.28
CA ALA A 137 -8.43 4.09 -23.56
C ALA A 137 -7.60 2.99 -24.25
N ARG A 138 -6.80 2.22 -23.49
CA ARG A 138 -6.06 1.07 -24.04
C ARG A 138 -6.99 -0.03 -24.54
N LEU A 139 -8.07 -0.33 -23.81
CA LEU A 139 -9.06 -1.32 -24.20
C LEU A 139 -9.80 -0.89 -25.48
N ALA A 140 -10.23 0.38 -25.56
CA ALA A 140 -10.87 0.93 -26.74
C ALA A 140 -9.96 0.85 -27.98
N LYS A 141 -8.68 1.24 -27.85
CA LYS A 141 -7.68 1.11 -28.92
C LYS A 141 -7.49 -0.35 -29.37
N LYS A 142 -7.48 -1.30 -28.43
CA LYS A 142 -7.34 -2.72 -28.76
C LYS A 142 -8.58 -3.26 -29.49
N ALA A 143 -9.78 -2.85 -29.07
CA ALA A 143 -11.02 -3.23 -29.73
C ALA A 143 -11.12 -2.66 -31.17
N ALA A 144 -10.65 -1.44 -31.39
CA ALA A 144 -10.62 -0.81 -32.71
C ALA A 144 -9.60 -1.45 -33.67
N LYS A 145 -8.50 -2.03 -33.16
CA LYS A 145 -7.49 -2.74 -33.97
C LYS A 145 -7.80 -4.22 -34.20
N GLY A 146 -8.71 -4.79 -33.41
CA GLY A 146 -9.11 -6.20 -33.49
C GLY A 146 -10.37 -6.43 -34.34
N LYS A 147 -10.92 -5.37 -34.92
CA LYS A 147 -11.82 -5.41 -36.08
C LYS A 147 -10.99 -5.16 -37.33
#